data_AF-A0A1T4XK02-F1
#
_entry.id   AF-A0A1T4XK02-F1
#
_cell.length_a   1.000
_cell.length_b   1.000
_cell.length_c   1.000
_cell.angle_alpha   90.00
_cell.angle_beta   90.00
_cell.angle_gamma   90.00
#
_symmetry.space_group_name_H-M   'P 1'
#
loop_
_entity.id
_entity.type
_entity.pdbx_description
1 polymer ?
#
loop_
_entity_poly.entity_id
_entity_poly.type
_entity_poly.pdbx_seq_one_letter_code
_entity_poly.pdbx_strand_id
1 'polypeptide(L)'
;MPPRKPIRSAFTFVEAIFTIAIIGIMAALAVSAISNGARDANRIVARQQQSAVQEAVNAWVMSQTRVRSSVNGQETAQVQTLSAIRAIYNALPTTSAKFEKLRPDPTNTDPNKRAGFLDATTVAHFDEYKSKAGSDKLISSALYGAKQYLTLPAWEDGDMPRVVLMDE
;
A
#
# COMPACT_ATOMS: atom_id res chain seq x y z
N MET A 1 22.00 14.32 74.18
CA MET A 1 21.02 13.31 73.70
C MET A 1 21.04 13.34 72.17
N PRO A 2 21.56 12.32 71.47
CA PRO A 2 21.65 12.36 70.01
C PRO A 2 20.28 12.01 69.36
N PRO A 3 19.91 12.65 68.24
CA PRO A 3 18.66 12.39 67.54
C PRO A 3 18.68 11.00 66.87
N ARG A 4 17.63 10.20 67.09
CA ARG A 4 17.44 8.91 66.40
C ARG A 4 17.12 9.14 64.92
N LYS A 5 17.95 8.59 64.05
CA LYS A 5 17.71 8.53 62.59
C LYS A 5 16.47 7.65 62.33
N PRO A 6 15.46 8.12 61.59
CA PRO A 6 14.32 7.28 61.24
C PRO A 6 14.80 6.14 60.32
N ILE A 7 14.47 4.91 60.68
CA ILE A 7 14.69 3.73 59.84
C ILE A 7 13.70 3.84 58.69
N ARG A 8 14.18 4.07 57.47
CA ARG A 8 13.35 3.95 56.26
C ARG A 8 13.01 2.47 56.09
N SER A 9 11.72 2.14 56.03
CA SER A 9 11.28 0.78 55.73
C SER A 9 11.82 0.39 54.36
N ALA A 10 12.65 -0.65 54.32
CA ALA A 10 13.06 -1.27 53.07
C ALA A 10 11.89 -2.07 52.48
N PHE A 11 11.80 -2.09 51.17
CA PHE A 11 10.77 -2.78 50.39
C PHE A 11 10.70 -4.27 50.77
N THR A 12 9.51 -4.77 51.09
CA THR A 12 9.39 -6.19 51.49
C THR A 12 9.40 -7.10 50.26
N PHE A 13 9.88 -8.33 50.40
CA PHE A 13 9.93 -9.30 49.28
C PHE A 13 8.54 -9.55 48.67
N VAL A 14 7.50 -9.59 49.51
CA VAL A 14 6.11 -9.75 49.08
C VAL A 14 5.65 -8.53 48.27
N GLU A 15 5.91 -7.31 48.76
CA GLU A 15 5.59 -6.06 48.05
C GLU A 15 6.31 -5.98 46.70
N ALA A 16 7.54 -6.50 46.61
CA ALA A 16 8.29 -6.57 45.37
C ALA A 16 7.69 -7.52 44.33
N ILE A 17 7.31 -8.73 44.74
CA ILE A 17 6.67 -9.69 43.84
C ILE A 17 5.34 -9.15 43.33
N PHE A 18 4.52 -8.57 44.22
CA PHE A 18 3.23 -8.00 43.82
C PHE A 18 3.40 -6.85 42.83
N THR A 19 4.38 -5.96 43.08
CA THR A 19 4.65 -4.84 42.19
C THR A 19 5.09 -5.31 40.80
N ILE A 20 6.02 -6.27 40.74
CA ILE A 20 6.48 -6.84 39.47
C ILE A 20 5.32 -7.54 38.74
N ALA A 21 4.47 -8.27 39.45
CA ALA A 21 3.31 -8.94 38.87
C ALA A 21 2.32 -7.94 38.27
N ILE A 22 2.00 -6.86 38.99
CA ILE A 22 1.08 -5.81 38.52
C ILE A 22 1.66 -5.08 37.30
N ILE A 23 2.94 -4.68 37.36
CA ILE A 23 3.61 -4.04 36.23
C ILE A 23 3.63 -4.98 35.02
N GLY A 24 3.90 -6.27 35.22
CA GLY A 24 3.89 -7.27 34.15
C GLY A 24 2.54 -7.39 33.45
N ILE A 25 1.45 -7.45 34.21
CA ILE A 25 0.08 -7.51 33.66
C ILE A 25 -0.26 -6.22 32.91
N MET A 26 0.00 -5.06 33.52
CA MET A 26 -0.31 -3.76 32.89
C MET A 26 0.52 -3.53 31.62
N ALA A 27 1.80 -3.93 31.62
CA ALA A 27 2.66 -3.85 30.45
C ALA A 27 2.14 -4.74 29.31
N ALA A 28 1.71 -5.97 29.60
CA ALA A 28 1.15 -6.87 28.59
C ALA A 28 -0.11 -6.29 27.94
N LEU A 29 -1.02 -5.70 28.73
CA LEU A 29 -2.23 -5.06 28.22
C LEU A 29 -1.91 -3.82 27.37
N ALA A 30 -0.97 -2.98 27.82
CA ALA A 30 -0.53 -1.81 27.07
C ALA A 30 0.07 -2.20 25.71
N VAL A 31 0.93 -3.22 25.69
CA VAL A 31 1.52 -3.75 24.44
C VAL A 31 0.43 -4.29 23.51
N SER A 32 -0.54 -5.03 24.04
CA SER A 32 -1.65 -5.55 23.23
C SER A 32 -2.49 -4.43 22.63
N ALA A 33 -2.80 -3.37 23.39
CA ALA A 33 -3.57 -2.23 22.91
C ALA A 33 -2.84 -1.51 21.77
N ILE A 34 -1.53 -1.25 21.93
CA ILE A 34 -0.69 -0.63 20.89
C ILE A 34 -0.62 -1.53 19.65
N SER A 35 -0.41 -2.84 19.81
CA SER A 35 -0.34 -3.77 18.68
C SER A 35 -1.65 -3.84 17.91
N ASN A 36 -2.79 -3.77 18.59
CA ASN A 36 -4.10 -3.77 17.94
C ASN A 36 -4.35 -2.46 17.19
N GLY A 37 -4.02 -1.32 17.83
CA GLY A 37 -4.12 -0.01 17.19
C GLY A 37 -3.24 0.12 15.95
N ALA A 38 -2.01 -0.38 16.00
CA ALA A 38 -1.10 -0.38 14.86
C ALA A 38 -1.62 -1.24 13.70
N ARG A 39 -2.19 -2.41 13.97
CA ARG A 39 -2.81 -3.26 12.93
C ARG A 39 -4.03 -2.60 12.29
N ASP A 40 -4.86 -1.93 13.07
CA ASP A 40 -6.03 -1.24 12.56
C ASP A 40 -5.64 -0.05 11.68
N ALA A 41 -4.67 0.76 12.13
CA ALA A 41 -4.08 1.83 11.32
C ALA A 41 -3.51 1.29 10.00
N ASN A 42 -2.76 0.19 10.04
CA ASN A 42 -2.22 -0.45 8.84
C ASN A 42 -3.33 -0.91 7.87
N ARG A 43 -4.45 -1.45 8.38
CA ARG A 43 -5.60 -1.84 7.55
C ARG A 43 -6.29 -0.65 6.90
N ILE A 44 -6.43 0.46 7.61
CA ILE A 44 -7.01 1.69 7.06
C ILE A 44 -6.11 2.23 5.94
N VAL A 45 -4.80 2.31 6.18
CA VAL A 45 -3.83 2.77 5.17
C VAL A 45 -3.77 1.82 3.98
N ALA A 46 -3.82 0.50 4.19
CA ALA A 46 -3.88 -0.49 3.11
C ALA A 46 -5.11 -0.29 2.20
N ARG A 47 -6.27 0.02 2.78
CA ARG A 47 -7.48 0.36 2.02
C ARG A 47 -7.36 1.69 1.27
N GLN A 48 -6.72 2.69 1.87
CA GLN A 48 -6.43 3.96 1.18
C GLN A 48 -5.49 3.73 0.00
N GLN A 49 -4.44 2.92 0.17
CA GLN A 49 -3.55 2.53 -0.92
C GLN A 49 -4.28 1.75 -2.01
N GLN A 50 -5.19 0.83 -1.66
CA GLN A 50 -6.05 0.16 -2.64
C GLN A 50 -6.85 1.18 -3.45
N SER A 51 -7.47 2.16 -2.79
CA SER A 51 -8.25 3.22 -3.44
C SER A 51 -7.39 4.08 -4.37
N ALA A 52 -6.18 4.46 -3.92
CA ALA A 52 -5.26 5.26 -4.73
C ALA A 52 -4.81 4.50 -5.99
N VAL A 53 -4.46 3.21 -5.85
CA VAL A 53 -4.10 2.37 -7.01
C VAL A 53 -5.32 2.15 -7.91
N GLN A 54 -6.52 1.99 -7.36
CA GLN A 54 -7.75 1.86 -8.15
C GLN A 54 -8.04 3.12 -8.96
N GLU A 55 -7.89 4.30 -8.36
CA GLU A 55 -8.03 5.58 -9.04
C GLU A 55 -6.99 5.74 -10.15
N ALA A 56 -5.73 5.37 -9.88
CA ALA A 56 -4.67 5.39 -10.88
C ALA A 56 -4.95 4.47 -12.08
N VAL A 57 -5.44 3.26 -11.84
CA VAL A 57 -5.84 2.34 -12.92
C VAL A 57 -6.99 2.94 -13.74
N ASN A 58 -8.00 3.51 -13.08
CA ASN A 58 -9.11 4.17 -13.77
C ASN A 58 -8.63 5.35 -14.63
N ALA A 59 -7.75 6.19 -14.08
CA ALA A 59 -7.16 7.31 -14.80
C ALA A 59 -6.32 6.84 -16.00
N TRP A 60 -5.56 5.76 -15.84
CA TRP A 60 -4.82 5.13 -16.94
C TRP A 60 -5.75 4.63 -18.04
N VAL A 61 -6.85 3.93 -17.70
CA VAL A 61 -7.84 3.50 -18.69
C VAL A 61 -8.40 4.69 -19.46
N MET A 62 -8.78 5.76 -18.74
CA MET A 62 -9.33 6.97 -19.35
C MET A 62 -8.31 7.68 -20.26
N SER A 63 -7.01 7.63 -19.94
CA SER A 63 -5.96 8.16 -20.81
C SER A 63 -5.78 7.32 -22.07
N GLN A 64 -5.98 5.99 -22.01
CA GLN A 64 -5.89 5.12 -23.18
C GLN A 64 -7.08 5.27 -24.14
N THR A 65 -8.21 5.82 -23.68
CA THR A 65 -9.39 6.05 -24.54
C THR A 65 -9.09 6.99 -25.70
N ARG A 66 -8.14 7.92 -25.57
CA ARG A 66 -7.72 8.84 -26.64
C ARG A 66 -6.25 8.66 -26.93
N VAL A 67 -5.93 7.97 -28.02
CA VAL A 67 -4.55 7.83 -28.48
C VAL A 67 -4.34 8.66 -29.73
N ARG A 68 -3.25 9.42 -29.73
CA ARG A 68 -2.81 10.18 -30.89
C ARG A 68 -2.20 9.19 -31.88
N SER A 69 -2.81 9.06 -33.05
CA SER A 69 -2.33 8.23 -34.14
C SER A 69 -1.85 9.15 -35.26
N SER A 70 -0.60 8.98 -35.68
CA SER A 70 -0.06 9.71 -36.84
C SER A 70 -0.15 8.79 -38.06
N VAL A 71 -1.03 9.14 -38.99
CA VAL A 71 -1.10 8.48 -40.30
C VAL A 71 -0.70 9.53 -41.32
N ASN A 72 0.34 9.28 -42.10
CA ASN A 72 0.86 10.20 -43.12
C ASN A 72 1.22 11.61 -42.60
N GLY A 73 1.74 11.71 -41.37
CA GLY A 73 2.15 12.99 -40.77
C GLY A 73 0.99 13.88 -40.30
N GLN A 74 -0.26 13.41 -40.40
CA GLN A 74 -1.42 14.06 -39.79
C GLN A 74 -1.75 13.39 -38.46
N GLU A 75 -1.63 14.14 -37.37
CA GLU A 75 -2.03 13.69 -36.04
C GLU A 75 -3.56 13.62 -35.97
N THR A 76 -4.11 12.41 -35.93
CA THR A 76 -5.54 12.18 -35.73
C THR A 76 -5.74 11.56 -34.34
N ALA A 77 -6.64 12.15 -33.55
CA ALA A 77 -7.05 11.53 -32.29
C ALA A 77 -7.96 10.34 -32.61
N GLN A 78 -7.49 9.12 -32.34
CA GLN A 78 -8.30 7.92 -32.45
C GLN A 78 -8.85 7.55 -31.08
N VAL A 79 -10.16 7.31 -31.03
CA VAL A 79 -10.82 6.80 -29.82
C VAL A 79 -10.68 5.28 -29.82
N GLN A 80 -10.02 4.72 -28.81
CA GLN A 80 -9.92 3.27 -28.64
C GLN A 80 -11.15 2.71 -27.95
N THR A 81 -11.54 1.49 -28.33
CA THR A 81 -12.61 0.76 -27.62
C THR A 81 -12.10 0.23 -26.29
N LEU A 82 -12.98 0.11 -25.30
CA LEU A 82 -12.64 -0.51 -24.01
C LEU A 82 -12.10 -1.94 -24.17
N SER A 83 -12.57 -2.69 -25.17
CA SER A 83 -12.06 -4.03 -25.49
C SER A 83 -10.59 -4.03 -25.91
N ALA A 84 -10.14 -3.03 -26.67
CA ALA A 84 -8.74 -2.89 -27.07
C ALA A 84 -7.85 -2.54 -25.86
N ILE A 85 -8.31 -1.61 -25.01
CA ILE A 85 -7.60 -1.22 -23.79
C ILE A 85 -7.50 -2.41 -22.83
N ARG A 86 -8.58 -3.19 -22.69
CA ARG A 86 -8.59 -4.42 -21.92
C ARG A 86 -7.57 -5.44 -22.44
N ALA A 87 -7.47 -5.61 -23.75
CA ALA A 87 -6.47 -6.50 -24.35
C ALA A 87 -5.04 -6.04 -24.00
N ILE A 88 -4.77 -4.73 -24.02
CA ILE A 88 -3.47 -4.17 -23.61
C ILE A 88 -3.19 -4.43 -22.12
N TYR A 89 -4.19 -4.22 -21.25
CA TYR A 89 -4.06 -4.45 -19.81
C TYR A 89 -3.84 -5.94 -19.49
N ASN A 90 -4.59 -6.83 -20.13
CA ASN A 90 -4.51 -8.28 -19.91
C ASN A 90 -3.29 -8.93 -20.59
N ALA A 91 -2.68 -8.26 -21.58
CA ALA A 91 -1.40 -8.69 -22.14
C ALA A 91 -0.24 -8.58 -21.15
N LEU A 92 -0.40 -7.84 -20.06
CA LEU A 92 0.57 -7.74 -18.97
C LEU A 92 0.29 -8.90 -17.98
N PRO A 93 1.18 -9.91 -17.88
CA PRO A 93 0.87 -11.16 -17.18
C PRO A 93 0.89 -11.01 -15.65
N THR A 94 1.64 -10.03 -15.12
CA THR A 94 1.91 -9.91 -13.70
C THR A 94 1.38 -8.60 -13.13
N THR A 95 1.05 -8.60 -11.84
CA THR A 95 0.62 -7.41 -11.10
C THR A 95 1.68 -6.29 -11.18
N SER A 96 2.96 -6.64 -11.05
CA SER A 96 4.07 -5.70 -11.15
C SER A 96 4.17 -5.05 -12.54
N ALA A 97 3.97 -5.82 -13.62
CA ALA A 97 3.98 -5.27 -14.98
C ALA A 97 2.81 -4.31 -15.23
N LYS A 98 1.63 -4.60 -14.65
CA LYS A 98 0.47 -3.70 -14.69
C LYS A 98 0.72 -2.43 -13.89
N PHE A 99 1.30 -2.55 -12.70
CA PHE A 99 1.66 -1.41 -11.85
C PHE A 99 2.69 -0.49 -12.53
N GLU A 100 3.62 -1.03 -13.30
CA GLU A 100 4.61 -0.25 -14.06
C GLU A 100 3.97 0.77 -15.00
N LYS A 101 2.78 0.47 -15.56
CA LYS A 101 2.05 1.41 -16.42
C LYS A 101 1.45 2.61 -15.69
N LEU A 102 1.34 2.52 -14.36
CA LEU A 102 0.80 3.58 -13.51
C LEU A 102 1.88 4.55 -13.05
N ARG A 103 3.16 4.16 -13.17
CA ARG A 103 4.30 4.94 -12.68
C ARG A 103 4.54 6.18 -13.55
N PRO A 104 5.04 7.28 -12.96
CA PRO A 104 5.53 8.41 -13.74
C PRO A 104 6.80 8.04 -14.51
N ASP A 105 6.84 8.41 -15.78
CA ASP A 105 8.03 8.27 -16.64
C ASP A 105 8.51 9.67 -17.07
N PRO A 106 9.41 10.32 -16.31
CA PRO A 106 9.83 11.70 -16.57
C PRO A 106 10.48 11.90 -17.95
N THR A 107 10.92 10.80 -18.59
CA THR A 107 11.55 10.82 -19.92
C THR A 107 10.55 10.70 -21.07
N ASN A 108 9.27 10.44 -20.77
CA ASN A 108 8.25 10.25 -21.78
C ASN A 108 7.87 11.56 -22.49
N THR A 109 7.68 11.47 -23.80
CA THR A 109 7.19 12.60 -24.62
C THR A 109 5.71 12.87 -24.42
N ASP A 110 4.94 11.87 -23.99
CA ASP A 110 3.52 12.00 -23.66
C ASP A 110 3.36 12.64 -22.26
N PRO A 111 2.73 13.83 -22.13
CA PRO A 111 2.54 14.51 -20.86
C PRO A 111 1.84 13.65 -19.80
N ASN A 112 0.91 12.78 -20.20
CA ASN A 112 0.15 11.93 -19.28
C ASN A 112 1.03 10.83 -18.68
N LYS A 113 1.86 10.19 -19.52
CA LYS A 113 2.84 9.19 -19.07
C LYS A 113 3.97 9.82 -18.28
N ARG A 114 4.30 11.07 -18.58
CA ARG A 114 5.32 11.83 -17.86
C ARG A 114 4.94 12.15 -16.42
N ALA A 115 3.71 12.58 -16.21
CA ALA A 115 3.17 12.80 -14.87
C ALA A 115 2.87 11.49 -14.12
N GLY A 116 2.59 10.40 -14.85
CA GLY A 116 2.13 9.15 -14.27
C GLY A 116 0.69 9.23 -13.79
N PHE A 117 0.20 8.12 -13.24
CA PHE A 117 -1.13 8.00 -12.65
C PHE A 117 -1.07 7.82 -11.13
N LEU A 118 0.12 7.52 -10.60
CA LEU A 118 0.46 7.53 -9.19
C LEU A 118 1.53 8.59 -8.93
N ASP A 119 1.49 9.18 -7.74
CA ASP A 119 2.56 10.07 -7.31
C ASP A 119 3.86 9.29 -7.05
N ALA A 120 4.99 9.97 -7.21
CA ALA A 120 6.31 9.37 -7.09
C ALA A 120 6.59 8.79 -5.68
N THR A 121 6.00 9.37 -4.63
CA THR A 121 6.18 8.92 -3.25
C THR A 121 5.46 7.60 -3.01
N THR A 122 4.22 7.47 -3.48
CA THR A 122 3.46 6.21 -3.43
C THR A 122 4.20 5.11 -4.19
N VAL A 123 4.72 5.40 -5.38
CA VAL A 123 5.52 4.44 -6.15
C VAL A 123 6.78 4.01 -5.38
N ALA A 124 7.51 4.96 -4.79
CA ALA A 124 8.70 4.66 -4.00
C ALA A 124 8.39 3.74 -2.81
N HIS A 125 7.24 3.90 -2.15
CA HIS A 125 6.81 3.01 -1.07
C HIS A 125 6.55 1.58 -1.52
N PHE A 126 6.00 1.36 -2.71
CA PHE A 126 5.85 0.01 -3.27
C PHE A 126 7.18 -0.57 -3.73
N ASP A 127 8.08 0.26 -4.26
CA ASP A 127 9.40 -0.17 -4.70
C ASP A 127 10.29 -0.63 -3.53
N GLU A 128 10.23 0.03 -2.37
CA GLU A 128 10.93 -0.37 -1.15
C GLU A 128 10.59 -1.81 -0.72
N TYR A 129 9.36 -2.24 -0.98
CA TYR A 129 8.84 -3.56 -0.59
C TYR A 129 8.79 -4.57 -1.75
N LYS A 130 9.27 -4.18 -2.94
CA LYS A 130 9.23 -5.02 -4.15
C LYS A 130 9.97 -6.34 -3.98
N SER A 131 11.10 -6.34 -3.26
CA SER A 131 11.88 -7.55 -2.96
C SER A 131 11.11 -8.59 -2.14
N LYS A 132 10.08 -8.17 -1.40
CA LYS A 132 9.21 -9.03 -0.59
C LYS A 132 7.96 -9.51 -1.32
N ALA A 133 7.55 -8.82 -2.39
CA ALA A 133 6.26 -9.03 -3.05
C ALA A 133 6.29 -10.02 -4.23
N GLY A 134 7.47 -10.25 -4.82
CA GLY A 134 7.56 -11.00 -6.08
C GLY A 134 6.89 -10.25 -7.24
N SER A 135 6.54 -10.95 -8.32
CA SER A 135 5.95 -10.32 -9.52
C SER A 135 4.42 -10.13 -9.46
N ASP A 136 3.73 -10.96 -8.67
CA ASP A 136 2.26 -11.07 -8.72
C ASP A 136 1.56 -10.36 -7.57
N LYS A 137 2.32 -9.79 -6.63
CA LYS A 137 1.81 -9.02 -5.51
C LYS A 137 2.38 -7.62 -5.51
N LEU A 138 1.63 -6.67 -4.95
CA LEU A 138 2.16 -5.37 -4.53
C LEU A 138 2.09 -5.32 -3.01
N ILE A 139 3.22 -4.98 -2.39
CA ILE A 139 3.33 -4.84 -0.95
C ILE A 139 3.89 -3.45 -0.66
N SER A 140 3.46 -2.88 0.46
CA SER A 140 3.97 -1.65 1.06
C SER A 140 4.18 -1.92 2.57
N SER A 141 4.69 -0.95 3.31
CA SER A 141 4.80 -1.05 4.77
C SER A 141 3.47 -1.35 5.47
N ALA A 142 2.40 -0.65 5.09
CA ALA A 142 1.07 -0.80 5.66
C ALA A 142 0.46 -2.18 5.30
N LEU A 143 0.58 -2.59 4.03
CA LEU A 143 0.12 -3.89 3.55
C LEU A 143 0.84 -5.03 4.28
N TYR A 144 2.16 -4.95 4.39
CA TYR A 144 2.96 -5.92 5.14
C TYR A 144 2.56 -5.97 6.62
N GLY A 145 2.39 -4.80 7.27
CA GLY A 145 1.96 -4.71 8.66
C GLY A 145 0.53 -5.21 8.91
N ALA A 146 -0.33 -5.17 7.89
CA ALA A 146 -1.68 -5.72 7.92
C ALA A 146 -1.76 -7.20 7.53
N LYS A 147 -0.65 -7.81 7.05
CA LYS A 147 -0.63 -9.12 6.39
C LYS A 147 -1.56 -9.18 5.18
N GLN A 148 -1.48 -8.17 4.32
CA GLN A 148 -2.30 -8.04 3.14
C GLN A 148 -1.43 -7.68 1.93
N TYR A 149 -1.95 -7.89 0.73
CA TYR A 149 -1.26 -7.51 -0.50
C TYR A 149 -2.22 -7.08 -1.62
N LEU A 150 -1.68 -6.20 -2.46
CA LEU A 150 -2.17 -5.72 -3.75
C LEU A 150 -2.20 -6.81 -4.83
N THR A 151 -3.33 -7.06 -5.50
CA THR A 151 -3.33 -7.73 -6.80
C THR A 151 -4.08 -6.93 -7.86
N LEU A 152 -3.58 -6.99 -9.08
CA LEU A 152 -4.20 -6.44 -10.27
C LEU A 152 -4.60 -7.62 -11.17
N PRO A 153 -5.75 -8.27 -10.90
CA PRO A 153 -6.23 -9.42 -11.70
C PRO A 153 -6.47 -9.05 -13.16
N ALA A 154 -6.77 -10.07 -13.98
CA ALA A 154 -7.25 -9.85 -15.33
C ALA A 154 -8.55 -9.01 -15.29
N TRP A 155 -8.67 -8.09 -16.23
CA TRP A 155 -9.87 -7.30 -16.41
C TRP A 155 -10.87 -8.12 -17.23
N GLU A 156 -12.03 -8.40 -16.63
CA GLU A 156 -13.15 -9.11 -17.25
C GLU A 156 -13.96 -8.25 -18.23
N ASP A 157 -14.75 -8.90 -19.09
CA ASP A 157 -15.64 -8.18 -20.01
C ASP A 157 -16.83 -7.52 -19.28
N GLY A 158 -17.23 -6.33 -19.73
CA GLY A 158 -18.39 -5.60 -19.22
C GLY A 158 -18.20 -4.82 -17.91
N ASP A 159 -17.01 -4.85 -17.29
CA ASP A 159 -16.71 -4.11 -16.05
C ASP A 159 -15.54 -3.13 -16.24
N MET A 160 -15.11 -2.42 -15.18
CA MET A 160 -13.83 -1.71 -15.09
C MET A 160 -12.76 -2.60 -14.44
N PRO A 161 -11.46 -2.38 -14.70
CA PRO A 161 -10.40 -3.12 -14.02
C PRO A 161 -10.44 -2.86 -12.51
N ARG A 162 -10.22 -3.92 -11.72
CA ARG A 162 -10.30 -3.85 -10.25
C ARG A 162 -8.94 -4.10 -9.62
N VAL A 163 -8.66 -3.38 -8.54
CA VAL A 163 -7.55 -3.63 -7.62
C VAL A 163 -8.10 -4.40 -6.43
N VAL A 164 -7.58 -5.60 -6.20
CA VAL A 164 -8.10 -6.49 -5.15
C VAL A 164 -7.09 -6.58 -4.01
N LEU A 165 -7.54 -6.20 -2.82
CA LEU A 165 -6.83 -6.40 -1.56
C LEU A 165 -7.05 -7.85 -1.09
N MET A 166 -5.96 -8.57 -0.92
CA MET A 166 -5.95 -9.96 -0.48
C MET A 166 -5.26 -10.08 0.88
N ASP A 167 -5.68 -11.03 1.70
CA ASP A 167 -4.97 -11.40 2.92
C ASP A 167 -3.83 -12.39 2.59
N GLU A 168 -2.70 -12.27 3.29
CA GLU A 168 -1.51 -13.13 3.16
C GLU A 168 -1.60 -14.45 3.94
#